data_AF-A0AAJ1EY39-F1
#
_entry.id   AF-A0AAJ1EY39-F1
#
_cell.length_a   1.000
_cell.length_b   1.000
_cell.length_c   1.000
_cell.angle_alpha   90.00
_cell.angle_beta   90.00
_cell.angle_gamma   90.00
#
_symmetry.space_group_name_H-M   'P 1'
#
loop_
_entity.id
_entity.type
_entity.pdbx_description
1 polymer ?
#
loop_
_entity_poly.entity_id
_entity_poly.type
_entity_poly.pdbx_seq_one_letter_code
_entity_poly.pdbx_strand_id
1 'polypeptide(L)' 'MKVKMLILGMSMIVGANFAPVSAALDSCSLSCMQKHNYCVESGGNEAVCEREYKACRAGCVQ' A
#
# COMPACT_ATOMS: atom_id res chain seq x y z
N MET A 1 -42.54 -36.98 -7.94
CA MET A 1 -42.30 -35.90 -6.94
C MET A 1 -41.21 -35.00 -7.50
N LYS A 2 -41.49 -33.69 -7.58
CA LYS A 2 -40.74 -32.69 -8.36
C LYS A 2 -39.83 -31.95 -7.38
N VAL A 3 -38.53 -32.23 -7.40
CA VAL A 3 -37.56 -31.60 -6.49
C VAL A 3 -37.46 -30.12 -6.87
N LYS A 4 -37.99 -29.25 -6.01
CA LYS A 4 -37.93 -27.79 -6.16
C LYS A 4 -36.48 -27.34 -6.01
N MET A 5 -35.91 -26.85 -7.12
CA MET A 5 -34.62 -26.19 -7.18
C MET A 5 -34.84 -24.69 -6.90
N LEU A 6 -34.68 -24.31 -5.63
CA LEU A 6 -34.73 -22.95 -5.05
C LEU A 6 -33.88 -23.11 -3.78
N ILE A 7 -32.82 -22.37 -3.46
CA ILE A 7 -32.71 -20.91 -3.54
C ILE A 7 -31.30 -20.52 -3.02
N LEU A 8 -30.78 -19.41 -3.54
CA LEU A 8 -29.79 -18.48 -2.96
C LEU A 8 -28.42 -19.07 -2.55
N GLY A 9 -27.32 -18.63 -3.14
CA GLY A 9 -26.92 -17.23 -3.08
C GLY A 9 -25.74 -17.14 -2.12
N MET A 10 -24.58 -17.62 -2.55
CA MET A 10 -23.32 -17.32 -1.87
C MET A 10 -22.58 -16.31 -2.75
N SER A 11 -22.81 -15.05 -2.43
CA SER A 11 -22.07 -13.90 -2.89
C SER A 11 -20.57 -14.13 -2.66
N MET A 12 -19.86 -14.63 -3.68
CA MET A 12 -18.45 -14.34 -3.83
C MET A 12 -18.33 -13.03 -4.62
N ILE A 13 -18.84 -11.97 -4.01
CA ILE A 13 -18.31 -10.64 -4.26
C ILE A 13 -16.93 -10.68 -3.59
N VAL A 14 -15.94 -11.23 -4.29
CA VAL A 14 -14.56 -10.79 -4.12
C VAL A 14 -14.54 -9.38 -4.70
N GLY A 15 -15.17 -8.47 -3.93
CA GLY A 15 -14.88 -7.06 -3.92
C GLY A 15 -13.50 -6.96 -3.31
N ALA A 16 -12.52 -7.46 -4.04
CA ALA A 16 -11.22 -6.90 -3.98
C ALA A 16 -11.43 -5.45 -4.38
N ASN A 17 -11.62 -4.63 -3.35
CA ASN A 17 -11.04 -3.33 -3.28
C ASN A 17 -9.52 -3.53 -3.45
N PHE A 18 -9.10 -3.90 -4.66
CA PHE A 18 -8.02 -3.22 -5.31
C PHE A 18 -8.55 -1.80 -5.52
N ALA A 19 -8.73 -1.06 -4.43
CA ALA A 19 -8.37 0.34 -4.48
C ALA A 19 -6.95 0.24 -5.05
N PRO A 20 -6.72 0.71 -6.29
CA PRO A 20 -5.35 0.77 -6.72
C PRO A 20 -4.69 1.56 -5.60
N VAL A 21 -3.56 1.08 -5.08
CA VAL A 21 -2.65 1.93 -4.31
C VAL A 21 -2.07 2.95 -5.31
N SER A 22 -2.93 3.60 -6.09
CA SER A 22 -2.83 4.96 -6.58
C SER A 22 -3.23 5.88 -5.43
N ALA A 23 -2.64 5.68 -4.25
CA ALA A 23 -2.11 6.88 -3.62
C ALA A 23 -1.13 7.39 -4.67
N ALA A 24 -1.48 8.47 -5.37
CA ALA A 24 -0.54 9.14 -6.23
C ALA A 24 0.68 9.43 -5.36
N LEU A 25 1.70 8.57 -5.41
CA LEU A 25 2.97 8.86 -4.79
C LEU A 25 3.46 10.06 -5.58
N ASP A 26 3.33 11.22 -4.96
CA ASP A 26 3.95 12.43 -5.45
C ASP A 26 5.43 12.12 -5.74
N SER A 27 6.00 12.72 -6.80
CA SER A 27 7.40 12.45 -7.18
C SER A 27 8.35 12.64 -5.99
N CYS A 28 8.01 13.53 -5.05
CA CYS A 28 8.71 13.70 -3.78
C CYS A 28 8.60 12.45 -2.88
N SER A 29 7.39 11.94 -2.66
CA SER A 29 7.16 10.73 -1.84
C SER A 29 7.87 9.50 -2.41
N LEU A 30 7.92 9.37 -3.74
CA LEU A 30 8.65 8.30 -4.42
C LEU A 30 10.17 8.41 -4.20
N SER A 31 10.72 9.63 -4.22
CA SER A 31 12.14 9.87 -3.93
C SER A 31 12.49 9.53 -2.48
N CYS A 32 11.61 9.89 -1.52
CA CYS A 32 11.77 9.52 -0.11
C CYS A 32 11.78 8.00 0.10
N MET A 33 10.89 7.28 -0.59
CA MET A 33 10.83 5.83 -0.54
C MET A 33 12.10 5.19 -1.11
N GLN A 34 12.63 5.70 -2.23
CA GLN A 34 13.89 5.20 -2.80
C GLN A 34 15.07 5.39 -1.84
N LYS A 35 15.17 6.55 -1.18
CA LYS A 35 16.20 6.78 -0.15
C LYS A 35 16.07 5.83 1.03
N HIS A 36 14.83 5.56 1.46
CA HIS A 36 14.57 4.60 2.52
C HIS A 36 15.04 3.19 2.14
N ASN A 37 14.64 2.70 0.97
CA ASN A 37 15.05 1.38 0.48
C ASN A 37 16.57 1.28 0.38
N TYR A 38 17.24 2.26 -0.22
CA TYR A 38 18.70 2.29 -0.29
C TYR A 38 19.37 2.24 1.09
N CYS A 39 18.83 2.97 2.07
CA CYS A 39 19.33 2.97 3.44
C CYS A 39 19.23 1.58 4.08
N VAL A 40 18.09 0.90 3.94
CA VAL A 40 17.87 -0.45 4.46
C VAL A 40 18.74 -1.48 3.73
N GLU A 41 18.79 -1.43 2.40
CA GLU A 41 19.57 -2.36 1.56
C GLU A 41 21.08 -2.22 1.79
N SER A 42 21.56 -1.04 2.14
CA SER A 42 22.96 -0.79 2.48
C SER A 42 23.34 -1.27 3.90
N GLY A 43 22.41 -1.89 4.64
CA GLY A 43 22.61 -2.32 6.02
C GLY A 43 22.52 -1.18 7.04
N GLY A 44 21.86 -0.08 6.68
CA GLY A 44 21.58 1.02 7.59
C GLY A 44 20.66 0.59 8.74
N ASN A 45 20.71 1.33 9.84
CA ASN A 45 19.83 1.07 10.98
C ASN A 45 18.37 1.38 10.59
N GLU A 46 17.49 0.39 10.68
CA GLU A 46 16.10 0.51 10.24
C GLU A 46 15.34 1.66 10.92
N ALA A 47 15.57 1.91 12.21
CA ALA A 47 14.94 3.02 12.94
C ALA A 47 15.44 4.39 12.47
N VAL A 48 16.70 4.49 12.02
CA VAL A 48 17.24 5.70 11.40
C VAL A 48 16.65 5.88 10.00
N CYS A 49 16.66 4.81 9.18
CA CYS A 49 16.08 4.85 7.83
C CYS A 49 14.59 5.22 7.85
N GLU A 50 13.82 4.74 8.83
CA GLU A 50 12.40 5.09 8.99
C GLU A 50 12.20 6.54 9.43
N ARG A 51 13.04 7.05 10.34
CA ARG A 51 12.99 8.46 10.77
C ARG A 51 13.25 9.40 9.60
N GLU A 52 14.30 9.13 8.82
CA GLU A 52 14.67 9.91 7.63
C GLU A 52 13.56 9.88 6.56
N TYR A 53 12.94 8.71 6.36
CA TYR A 53 11.78 8.57 5.47
C TYR A 53 10.59 9.44 5.92
N LYS A 54 10.24 9.39 7.20
CA LYS A 54 9.16 10.20 7.79
C LYS A 54 9.45 11.70 7.66
N ALA A 55 10.67 12.12 7.93
CA ALA A 55 11.10 13.52 7.78
C ALA A 55 11.04 13.97 6.31
N CYS A 56 11.55 13.15 5.39
CA CYS A 56 11.49 13.42 3.96
C CYS A 56 10.03 13.57 3.47
N ARG A 57 9.15 12.65 3.87
CA ARG A 57 7.72 12.70 3.52
C ARG A 57 6.99 13.89 4.11
N ALA A 58 7.35 14.33 5.32
CA ALA A 58 6.77 15.52 5.92
C ALA A 58 7.08 16.79 5.11
N GLY A 59 8.25 16.84 4.45
CA GLY A 59 8.62 17.95 3.55
C GLY A 59 7.90 17.96 2.20
N CYS A 60 7.30 16.84 1.79
CA CYS A 60 6.61 16.70 0.49
C CYS A 60 5.20 17.29 0.44
N VAL A 61 4.60 17.68 1.57
CA VAL A 61 3.22 18.20 1.65
C VAL A 61 3.20 19.74 1.64
N GLN A 62 4.24 20.38 1.09
CA GLN A 62 4.36 21.82 0.97
C GLN A 62 3.99 22.32 -0.42
#